data_AF-A0A0R3S6L1-F1
#
_entry.id   AF-A0A0R3S6L1-F1
#
_cell.length_a   1.000
_cell.length_b   1.000
_cell.length_c   1.000
_cell.angle_alpha   90.00
_cell.angle_beta   90.00
_cell.angle_gamma   90.00
#
_symmetry.space_group_name_H-M   'P 1'
#
loop_
_entity.id
_entity.type
_entity.pdbx_description
1 polymer ?
#
loop_
_entity_poly.entity_id
_entity_poly.type
_entity_poly.pdbx_seq_one_letter_code
_entity_poly.pdbx_strand_id
1 'polypeptide(L)'
;MLGPYKEERVKLEVEILQPDSAPLKYALDQLRDIGFKISFKASYGRWLIDGYPKVVLFDIVSAAWKLDQWKQELWDSCKIGIPYHDSESNDAVILGFMVAIFIQKYLYAIEDYQPLCVAHFHEWQAGVGLILSRLWKTNVSTIFTTHATLLGRYLCASGVDLYNNIDKFDVDREAGTRQIYHRYCIERAAANLAHIFTTVRLAMIIYHF
;
A
#
# COMPACT_ATOMS: atom_id res chain seq x y z
N MET A 1 2.16 -3.55 -12.47
CA MET A 1 2.27 -2.62 -11.33
C MET A 1 0.88 -2.19 -10.89
N LEU A 2 0.70 -1.95 -9.60
CA LEU A 2 -0.56 -1.52 -8.99
C LEU A 2 -0.35 -0.13 -8.39
N GLY A 3 -1.26 0.82 -8.60
CA GLY A 3 -1.09 2.17 -8.07
C GLY A 3 -2.32 3.05 -8.16
N PRO A 4 -2.27 4.28 -7.63
CA PRO A 4 -3.38 5.21 -7.70
C PRO A 4 -3.54 5.80 -9.11
N TYR A 5 -4.79 5.97 -9.54
CA TYR A 5 -5.12 6.68 -10.78
C TYR A 5 -5.01 8.19 -10.58
N LYS A 6 -4.18 8.85 -11.39
CA LYS A 6 -4.07 10.32 -11.45
C LYS A 6 -4.28 10.78 -12.88
N GLU A 7 -5.43 11.42 -13.13
CA GLU A 7 -5.91 11.72 -14.49
C GLU A 7 -4.88 12.45 -15.35
N GLU A 8 -4.23 13.48 -14.82
CA GLU A 8 -3.23 14.28 -15.53
C GLU A 8 -2.04 13.46 -16.02
N ARG A 9 -1.56 12.51 -15.19
CA ARG A 9 -0.40 11.68 -15.52
C ARG A 9 -0.77 10.52 -16.43
N VAL A 10 -1.92 9.90 -16.19
CA VAL A 10 -2.39 8.76 -16.99
C VAL A 10 -2.55 9.13 -18.46
N LYS A 11 -3.09 10.31 -18.77
CA LYS A 11 -3.27 10.78 -20.15
C LYS A 11 -1.95 10.90 -20.93
N LEU A 12 -0.84 11.13 -20.24
CA LEU A 12 0.47 11.36 -20.85
C LEU A 12 1.35 10.10 -20.84
N GLU A 13 1.24 9.30 -19.79
CA GLU A 13 2.18 8.23 -19.52
C GLU A 13 1.59 6.83 -19.76
N VAL A 14 0.27 6.66 -19.82
CA VAL A 14 -0.34 5.32 -19.81
C VAL A 14 -1.27 5.14 -21.00
N GLU A 15 -1.05 4.06 -21.73
CA GLU A 15 -2.00 3.58 -22.74
C GLU A 15 -3.06 2.72 -22.07
N ILE A 16 -4.31 3.19 -22.04
CA ILE A 16 -5.44 2.46 -21.44
C ILE A 16 -5.88 1.35 -22.39
N LEU A 17 -5.94 0.12 -21.89
CA LEU A 17 -6.25 -1.08 -22.67
C LEU A 17 -7.35 -1.92 -22.00
N GLN A 18 -7.89 -2.86 -22.75
CA GLN A 18 -8.74 -3.91 -22.17
C GLN A 18 -7.88 -5.03 -21.56
N PRO A 19 -8.34 -5.64 -20.45
CA PRO A 19 -7.59 -6.73 -19.81
C PRO A 19 -7.39 -7.89 -20.79
N ASP A 20 -6.15 -8.37 -20.87
CA ASP A 20 -5.73 -9.37 -21.83
C ASP A 20 -5.81 -10.82 -21.31
N SER A 21 -6.21 -11.00 -20.05
CA SER A 21 -6.39 -12.31 -19.44
C SER A 21 -7.71 -12.40 -18.68
N ALA A 22 -8.34 -13.58 -18.73
CA ALA A 22 -9.62 -13.84 -18.07
C ALA A 22 -9.56 -13.59 -16.53
N PRO A 23 -8.49 -14.00 -15.80
CA PRO A 23 -8.41 -13.74 -14.37
C PRO A 23 -8.30 -12.25 -14.03
N LEU A 24 -7.54 -11.50 -14.84
CA LEU A 24 -7.43 -10.06 -14.66
C LEU A 24 -8.76 -9.36 -14.91
N LYS A 25 -9.45 -9.74 -15.99
CA LYS A 25 -10.80 -9.23 -16.29
C LYS A 25 -11.77 -9.53 -15.15
N TYR A 26 -11.78 -10.77 -14.65
CA TYR A 26 -12.61 -11.16 -13.51
C TYR A 26 -12.33 -10.30 -12.27
N ALA A 27 -11.07 -10.10 -11.90
CA ALA A 27 -10.72 -9.29 -10.73
C ALA A 27 -11.16 -7.82 -10.88
N LEU A 28 -11.02 -7.25 -12.08
CA LEU A 28 -11.46 -5.88 -12.37
C LEU A 28 -12.99 -5.74 -12.37
N ASP A 29 -13.70 -6.72 -12.91
CA ASP A 29 -15.17 -6.73 -12.93
C ASP A 29 -15.71 -6.90 -11.50
N GLN A 30 -15.13 -7.80 -10.70
CA GLN A 30 -15.48 -7.94 -9.28
C GLN A 30 -15.26 -6.64 -8.48
N LEU A 31 -14.19 -5.89 -8.76
CA LEU A 31 -13.99 -4.58 -8.13
C LEU A 31 -15.09 -3.58 -8.47
N ARG A 32 -15.55 -3.57 -9.74
CA ARG A 32 -16.64 -2.71 -10.18
C ARG A 32 -17.97 -3.09 -9.49
N ASP A 33 -18.17 -4.38 -9.25
CA ASP A 33 -19.42 -4.93 -8.70
C ASP A 33 -19.54 -4.83 -7.17
N ILE A 34 -18.43 -4.61 -6.45
CA ILE A 34 -18.46 -4.42 -4.97
C ILE A 34 -19.30 -3.19 -4.57
N GLY A 35 -19.56 -2.28 -5.50
CA GLY A 35 -20.42 -1.13 -5.31
C GLY A 35 -21.82 -1.32 -5.88
N PHE A 36 -22.80 -1.69 -5.04
CA PHE A 36 -24.22 -1.79 -5.46
C PHE A 36 -24.76 -0.54 -6.18
N LYS A 37 -24.30 0.67 -5.80
CA LYS A 37 -24.69 1.97 -6.40
C LYS A 37 -23.52 2.83 -6.89
N ILE A 38 -22.30 2.58 -6.41
CA ILE A 38 -21.07 3.34 -6.74
C ILE A 38 -19.96 2.33 -6.97
N SER A 39 -19.70 2.00 -8.24
CA SER A 39 -18.66 1.05 -8.63
C SER A 39 -17.26 1.58 -8.37
N PHE A 40 -16.37 0.75 -7.82
CA PHE A 40 -14.95 1.09 -7.78
C PHE A 40 -14.38 1.11 -9.20
N LYS A 41 -13.70 2.20 -9.54
CA LYS A 41 -13.08 2.35 -10.87
C LYS A 41 -11.63 1.92 -10.78
N ALA A 42 -11.29 0.95 -11.63
CA ALA A 42 -9.91 0.55 -11.90
C ALA A 42 -9.70 0.50 -13.42
N SER A 43 -8.59 1.09 -13.86
CA SER A 43 -8.17 1.15 -15.25
C SER A 43 -6.98 0.22 -15.47
N TYR A 44 -7.08 -0.63 -16.48
CA TYR A 44 -5.95 -1.43 -16.95
C TYR A 44 -5.28 -0.72 -18.13
N GLY A 45 -3.97 -0.88 -18.22
CA GLY A 45 -3.21 -0.29 -19.31
C GLY A 45 -1.75 -0.74 -19.29
N ARG A 46 -0.94 -0.02 -20.06
CA ARG A 46 0.51 -0.18 -20.08
C ARG A 46 1.21 1.15 -19.93
N TRP A 47 2.29 1.16 -19.14
CA TRP A 47 3.09 2.35 -18.93
C TRP A 47 4.02 2.57 -20.12
N LEU A 48 4.00 3.77 -20.69
CA LEU A 48 4.78 4.20 -21.86
C LEU A 48 6.24 4.52 -21.46
N ILE A 49 6.92 3.52 -20.91
CA ILE A 49 8.35 3.54 -20.60
C ILE A 49 9.03 2.31 -21.20
N ASP A 50 10.36 2.31 -21.20
CA ASP A 50 11.14 1.15 -21.60
C ASP A 50 10.75 -0.08 -20.76
N GLY A 51 10.41 -1.17 -21.47
CA GLY A 51 9.88 -2.41 -20.88
C GLY A 51 8.36 -2.55 -20.96
N TYR A 52 7.63 -1.46 -21.25
CA TYR A 52 6.18 -1.44 -21.53
C TYR A 52 5.33 -2.28 -20.54
N PRO A 53 5.50 -2.08 -19.22
CA PRO A 53 4.92 -2.94 -18.21
C PRO A 53 3.40 -2.75 -18.09
N LYS A 54 2.69 -3.83 -17.76
CA LYS A 54 1.25 -3.82 -17.45
C LYS A 54 0.98 -3.07 -16.14
N VAL A 55 -0.03 -2.22 -16.13
CA VAL A 55 -0.45 -1.45 -14.95
C VAL A 55 -1.94 -1.58 -14.68
N VAL A 56 -2.31 -1.59 -13.40
CA VAL A 56 -3.69 -1.42 -12.92
C VAL A 56 -3.70 -0.21 -12.00
N LEU A 57 -4.55 0.75 -12.33
CA LEU A 57 -4.64 2.03 -11.64
C LEU A 57 -6.01 2.18 -10.99
N PHE A 58 -6.00 2.43 -9.68
CA PHE A 58 -7.19 2.49 -8.83
C PHE A 58 -7.62 3.94 -8.61
N ASP A 59 -8.87 4.25 -8.94
CA ASP A 59 -9.48 5.54 -8.64
C ASP A 59 -9.88 5.60 -7.16
N ILE A 60 -9.02 6.22 -6.36
CA ILE A 60 -9.21 6.40 -4.91
C ILE A 60 -10.51 7.17 -4.62
N VAL A 61 -10.85 8.15 -5.47
CA VAL A 61 -12.04 9.00 -5.26
C VAL A 61 -13.31 8.16 -5.35
N SER A 62 -13.34 7.17 -6.25
CA SER A 62 -14.48 6.25 -6.39
C SER A 62 -14.77 5.41 -5.14
N ALA A 63 -13.77 5.24 -4.26
CA ALA A 63 -13.86 4.45 -3.04
C ALA A 63 -13.89 5.29 -1.75
N ALA A 64 -13.87 6.63 -1.85
CA ALA A 64 -13.85 7.53 -0.69
C ALA A 64 -15.04 7.33 0.26
N TRP A 65 -16.20 6.91 -0.25
CA TRP A 65 -17.40 6.64 0.55
C TRP A 65 -17.26 5.44 1.50
N LYS A 66 -16.27 4.55 1.28
CA LYS A 66 -15.94 3.42 2.16
C LYS A 66 -14.91 3.74 3.23
N LEU A 67 -14.30 4.93 3.17
CA LEU A 67 -13.15 5.29 4.00
C LEU A 67 -13.40 5.07 5.50
N ASP A 68 -14.54 5.53 6.02
CA ASP A 68 -14.84 5.40 7.46
C ASP A 68 -14.96 3.93 7.90
N GLN A 69 -15.60 3.10 7.08
CA GLN A 69 -15.69 1.65 7.33
C GLN A 69 -14.30 1.01 7.34
N TRP A 70 -13.46 1.36 6.37
CA TRP A 70 -12.11 0.80 6.24
C TRP A 70 -11.15 1.27 7.34
N LYS A 71 -11.28 2.52 7.80
CA LYS A 71 -10.58 3.00 8.98
C LYS A 71 -10.98 2.22 10.23
N GLN A 72 -12.26 1.94 10.39
CA GLN A 72 -12.75 1.14 11.51
C GLN A 72 -12.19 -0.29 11.46
N GLU A 73 -12.22 -0.95 10.30
CA GLU A 73 -11.66 -2.29 10.13
C GLU A 73 -10.15 -2.33 10.43
N LEU A 74 -9.41 -1.31 10.00
CA LEU A 74 -7.97 -1.19 10.27
C LEU A 74 -7.69 -0.99 11.77
N TRP A 75 -8.51 -0.19 12.46
CA TRP A 75 -8.43 -0.02 13.91
C TRP A 75 -8.77 -1.31 14.65
N ASP A 76 -9.83 -2.01 14.26
CA ASP A 76 -10.27 -3.23 14.90
C ASP A 76 -9.20 -4.33 14.78
N SER A 77 -8.57 -4.44 13.61
CA SER A 77 -7.58 -5.47 13.31
C SER A 77 -6.17 -5.16 13.84
N CYS A 78 -5.69 -3.93 13.68
CA CYS A 78 -4.28 -3.57 13.94
C CYS A 78 -4.10 -2.45 14.97
N LYS A 79 -5.18 -1.85 15.49
CA LYS A 79 -5.13 -0.69 16.40
C LYS A 79 -4.38 0.51 15.82
N ILE A 80 -4.43 0.67 14.49
CA ILE A 80 -3.86 1.83 13.79
C ILE A 80 -4.99 2.83 13.52
N GLY A 81 -4.98 3.96 14.23
CA GLY A 81 -5.96 5.03 14.07
C GLY A 81 -5.49 6.06 13.04
N ILE A 82 -6.36 6.43 12.09
CA ILE A 82 -6.03 7.39 11.03
C ILE A 82 -6.78 8.71 11.24
N PRO A 83 -6.08 9.82 11.51
CA PRO A 83 -6.70 11.13 11.67
C PRO A 83 -7.53 11.54 10.45
N TYR A 84 -8.66 12.21 10.67
CA TYR A 84 -9.55 12.62 9.57
C TYR A 84 -8.87 13.61 8.59
N HIS A 85 -8.10 14.55 9.12
CA HIS A 85 -7.49 15.64 8.37
C HIS A 85 -6.26 15.22 7.54
N ASP A 86 -5.71 14.02 7.74
CA ASP A 86 -4.54 13.56 6.99
C ASP A 86 -4.94 12.87 5.69
N SER A 87 -5.03 13.65 4.61
CA SER A 87 -5.39 13.16 3.27
C SER A 87 -4.45 12.08 2.75
N GLU A 88 -3.14 12.18 3.01
CA GLU A 88 -2.17 11.21 2.50
C GLU A 88 -2.40 9.82 3.12
N SER A 89 -2.67 9.78 4.43
CA SER A 89 -3.00 8.51 5.10
C SER A 89 -4.38 7.99 4.69
N ASN A 90 -5.35 8.88 4.45
CA ASN A 90 -6.66 8.47 3.94
C ASN A 90 -6.54 7.80 2.56
N ASP A 91 -5.76 8.40 1.65
CA ASP A 91 -5.49 7.87 0.32
C ASP A 91 -4.76 6.52 0.39
N ALA A 92 -3.78 6.39 1.29
CA ALA A 92 -3.06 5.14 1.53
C ALA A 92 -3.97 4.02 2.03
N VAL A 93 -4.94 4.33 2.91
CA VAL A 93 -5.95 3.36 3.37
C VAL A 93 -6.80 2.90 2.19
N ILE A 94 -7.39 3.83 1.45
CA ILE A 94 -8.29 3.50 0.32
C ILE A 94 -7.55 2.65 -0.71
N LEU A 95 -6.35 3.08 -1.11
CA LEU A 95 -5.52 2.34 -2.05
C LEU A 95 -5.17 0.94 -1.52
N GLY A 96 -4.77 0.85 -0.25
CA GLY A 96 -4.41 -0.41 0.38
C GLY A 96 -5.55 -1.43 0.37
N PHE A 97 -6.76 -1.00 0.71
CA PHE A 97 -7.96 -1.85 0.65
C PHE A 97 -8.29 -2.27 -0.78
N MET A 98 -8.29 -1.35 -1.74
CA MET A 98 -8.54 -1.68 -3.15
C MET A 98 -7.51 -2.68 -3.70
N VAL A 99 -6.23 -2.49 -3.38
CA VAL A 99 -5.15 -3.40 -3.79
C VAL A 99 -5.29 -4.77 -3.15
N ALA A 100 -5.57 -4.84 -1.84
CA ALA A 100 -5.75 -6.12 -1.14
C ALA A 100 -6.95 -6.90 -1.71
N ILE A 101 -8.07 -6.22 -1.97
CA ILE A 101 -9.27 -6.81 -2.59
C ILE A 101 -8.92 -7.31 -4.00
N PHE A 102 -8.22 -6.50 -4.80
CA PHE A 102 -7.79 -6.89 -6.14
C PHE A 102 -6.96 -8.16 -6.12
N ILE A 103 -5.92 -8.22 -5.26
CA ILE A 103 -5.05 -9.38 -5.12
C ILE A 103 -5.86 -10.62 -4.75
N GLN A 104 -6.76 -10.51 -3.77
CA GLN A 104 -7.60 -11.62 -3.35
C GLN A 104 -8.50 -12.14 -4.49
N LYS A 105 -9.16 -11.24 -5.24
CA LYS A 105 -10.01 -11.62 -6.37
C LYS A 105 -9.23 -12.19 -7.54
N TYR A 106 -8.04 -11.67 -7.80
CA TYR A 106 -7.15 -12.19 -8.83
C TYR A 106 -6.68 -13.60 -8.49
N LEU A 107 -6.28 -13.85 -7.24
CA LEU A 107 -5.86 -15.17 -6.76
C LEU A 107 -6.98 -16.21 -6.82
N TYR A 108 -8.19 -15.81 -6.42
CA TYR A 108 -9.37 -16.66 -6.54
C TYR A 108 -9.62 -17.08 -7.99
N ALA A 109 -9.44 -16.16 -8.95
CA ALA A 109 -9.63 -16.46 -10.37
C ALA A 109 -8.57 -17.37 -11.00
N ILE A 110 -7.46 -17.64 -10.30
CA ILE A 110 -6.37 -18.51 -10.76
C ILE A 110 -6.13 -19.69 -9.82
N GLU A 111 -7.06 -19.94 -8.89
CA GLU A 111 -6.91 -20.96 -7.84
C GLU A 111 -6.69 -22.37 -8.41
N ASP A 112 -7.32 -22.69 -9.54
CA ASP A 112 -7.19 -23.97 -10.25
C ASP A 112 -5.74 -24.27 -10.68
N TYR A 113 -4.93 -23.24 -10.92
CA TYR A 113 -3.55 -23.38 -11.39
C TYR A 113 -2.51 -23.42 -10.26
N GLN A 114 -2.92 -23.14 -9.01
CA GLN A 114 -2.05 -23.02 -7.83
C GLN A 114 -0.75 -22.20 -8.07
N PRO A 115 -0.83 -20.98 -8.66
CA PRO A 115 0.37 -20.23 -8.99
C PRO A 115 1.03 -19.63 -7.75
N LEU A 116 2.37 -19.55 -7.79
CA LEU A 116 3.16 -18.85 -6.78
C LEU A 116 3.15 -17.35 -7.09
N CYS A 117 2.31 -16.60 -6.36
CA CYS A 117 2.19 -15.16 -6.53
C CYS A 117 3.00 -14.40 -5.48
N VAL A 118 3.66 -13.33 -5.94
CA VAL A 118 4.43 -12.41 -5.11
C VAL A 118 3.85 -11.01 -5.25
N ALA A 119 3.54 -10.38 -4.12
CA ALA A 119 3.11 -8.98 -4.03
C ALA A 119 4.21 -8.16 -3.36
N HIS A 120 4.77 -7.23 -4.12
CA HIS A 120 5.86 -6.37 -3.68
C HIS A 120 5.34 -4.95 -3.46
N PHE A 121 5.43 -4.48 -2.23
CA PHE A 121 4.96 -3.18 -1.78
C PHE A 121 6.14 -2.25 -1.51
N HIS A 122 6.05 -1.03 -2.05
CA HIS A 122 7.07 0.00 -1.91
C HIS A 122 6.53 1.14 -1.06
N GLU A 123 7.25 1.47 0.01
CA GLU A 123 6.93 2.52 0.98
C GLU A 123 5.63 2.35 1.77
N TRP A 124 5.55 3.09 2.87
CA TRP A 124 4.44 3.02 3.83
C TRP A 124 3.08 3.32 3.20
N GLN A 125 3.00 4.16 2.15
CA GLN A 125 1.73 4.46 1.48
C GLN A 125 1.09 3.22 0.84
N ALA A 126 1.91 2.26 0.38
CA ALA A 126 1.42 0.97 -0.13
C ALA A 126 1.30 -0.10 0.98
N GLY A 127 1.83 0.18 2.18
CA GLY A 127 1.93 -0.76 3.29
C GLY A 127 0.58 -1.28 3.80
N VAL A 128 -0.49 -0.50 3.71
CA VAL A 128 -1.84 -0.94 4.13
C VAL A 128 -2.29 -2.18 3.34
N GLY A 129 -2.01 -2.24 2.03
CA GLY A 129 -2.36 -3.40 1.21
C GLY A 129 -1.62 -4.67 1.63
N LEU A 130 -0.37 -4.54 2.10
CA LEU A 130 0.41 -5.66 2.64
C LEU A 130 -0.20 -6.14 3.95
N ILE A 131 -0.48 -5.22 4.87
CA ILE A 131 -1.06 -5.52 6.19
C ILE A 131 -2.36 -6.31 6.00
N LEU A 132 -3.26 -5.82 5.14
CA LEU A 132 -4.53 -6.48 4.83
C LEU A 132 -4.33 -7.85 4.18
N SER A 133 -3.40 -7.97 3.22
CA SER A 133 -3.09 -9.26 2.58
C SER A 133 -2.70 -10.33 3.61
N ARG A 134 -1.98 -9.94 4.67
CA ARG A 134 -1.59 -10.83 5.77
C ARG A 134 -2.72 -11.10 6.75
N LEU A 135 -3.49 -10.08 7.13
CA LEU A 135 -4.64 -10.22 8.04
C LEU A 135 -5.73 -11.11 7.44
N TRP A 136 -6.04 -10.93 6.16
CA TRP A 136 -7.02 -11.73 5.43
C TRP A 136 -6.49 -13.11 5.03
N LYS A 137 -5.24 -13.46 5.41
CA LYS A 137 -4.56 -14.72 5.09
C LYS A 137 -4.61 -15.04 3.60
N THR A 138 -4.41 -14.02 2.77
CA THR A 138 -4.40 -14.16 1.32
C THR A 138 -3.18 -14.97 0.91
N ASN A 139 -3.36 -15.94 0.01
CA ASN A 139 -2.28 -16.84 -0.44
C ASN A 139 -1.31 -16.13 -1.40
N VAL A 140 -0.54 -15.18 -0.88
CA VAL A 140 0.45 -14.38 -1.63
C VAL A 140 1.69 -14.16 -0.77
N SER A 141 2.87 -14.35 -1.37
CA SER A 141 4.12 -13.97 -0.73
C SER A 141 4.29 -12.45 -0.78
N THR A 142 4.53 -11.82 0.36
CA THR A 142 4.61 -10.36 0.47
C THR A 142 6.04 -9.89 0.70
N ILE A 143 6.46 -8.91 -0.09
CA ILE A 143 7.75 -8.22 0.05
C ILE A 143 7.48 -6.76 0.37
N PHE A 144 8.16 -6.21 1.36
CA PHE A 144 8.13 -4.78 1.67
C PHE A 144 9.50 -4.17 1.43
N THR A 145 9.55 -3.09 0.66
CA THR A 145 10.74 -2.25 0.50
C THR A 145 10.46 -0.84 0.96
N THR A 146 11.25 -0.34 1.91
CA THR A 146 11.30 1.09 2.23
C THR A 146 12.58 1.69 1.66
N HIS A 147 12.45 2.87 1.03
CA HIS A 147 13.57 3.64 0.51
C HIS A 147 14.07 4.67 1.52
N ALA A 148 13.24 5.02 2.52
CA ALA A 148 13.61 5.76 3.71
C ALA A 148 12.58 5.59 4.84
N THR A 149 13.07 5.37 6.06
CA THR A 149 12.20 5.36 7.26
C THR A 149 11.63 6.75 7.52
N LEU A 150 10.34 6.83 7.85
CA LEU A 150 9.67 8.07 8.24
C LEU A 150 10.44 8.81 9.35
N LEU A 151 10.66 8.16 10.49
CA LEU A 151 11.34 8.77 11.64
C LEU A 151 12.75 9.27 11.30
N GLY A 152 13.55 8.47 10.59
CA GLY A 152 14.92 8.84 10.21
C GLY A 152 14.99 10.16 9.42
N ARG A 153 14.04 10.40 8.51
CA ARG A 153 13.96 11.68 7.77
C ARG A 153 13.73 12.87 8.69
N TYR A 154 12.82 12.75 9.65
CA TYR A 154 12.48 13.84 10.55
C TYR A 154 13.57 14.10 11.61
N LEU A 155 14.22 13.04 12.10
CA LEU A 155 15.30 13.16 13.08
C LEU A 155 16.53 13.85 12.48
N CYS A 156 16.93 13.45 11.26
CA CYS A 156 18.03 14.11 10.54
C CYS A 156 17.73 15.59 10.25
N ALA A 157 16.49 15.93 9.89
CA ALA A 157 16.09 17.32 9.65
C ALA A 157 16.09 18.17 10.94
N SER A 158 15.96 17.54 12.11
CA SER A 158 15.98 18.21 13.41
C SER A 158 17.41 18.48 13.92
N GLY A 159 18.45 18.10 13.16
CA GLY A 159 19.86 18.30 13.52
C GLY A 159 20.36 17.41 14.66
N VAL A 160 19.61 16.36 14.98
CA VAL A 160 19.96 15.43 16.06
C VAL A 160 21.01 14.44 15.57
N ASP A 161 21.98 14.12 16.43
CA ASP A 161 22.98 13.09 16.17
C ASP A 161 22.34 11.69 16.26
N LEU A 162 21.72 11.30 15.13
CA LEU A 162 20.94 10.08 14.99
C LEU A 162 21.79 8.82 15.16
N TYR A 163 22.98 8.78 14.57
CA TYR A 163 23.80 7.57 14.48
C TYR A 163 24.37 7.15 15.83
N ASN A 164 24.65 8.12 16.72
CA ASN A 164 25.27 7.84 18.02
C ASN A 164 24.26 7.65 19.17
N ASN A 165 22.96 7.86 18.94
CA ASN A 165 21.94 7.80 19.98
C ASN A 165 20.73 6.94 19.58
N ILE A 166 20.88 6.10 18.57
CA ILE A 166 19.77 5.33 17.97
C ILE A 166 19.01 4.48 19.00
N ASP A 167 19.74 3.87 19.93
CA ASP A 167 19.28 3.01 21.01
C ASP A 167 18.58 3.78 22.14
N LYS A 168 18.72 5.10 22.16
CA LYS A 168 18.17 5.98 23.20
C LYS A 168 16.88 6.68 22.77
N PHE A 169 16.46 6.55 21.51
CA PHE A 169 15.24 7.19 21.04
C PHE A 169 14.01 6.37 21.42
N ASP A 170 13.08 7.04 22.08
CA ASP A 170 11.71 6.57 22.18
C ASP A 170 10.99 6.88 20.87
N VAL A 171 10.96 5.89 19.98
CA VAL A 171 10.38 5.99 18.63
C VAL A 171 8.89 6.39 18.66
N ASP A 172 8.14 5.92 19.66
CA ASP A 172 6.72 6.20 19.79
C ASP A 172 6.50 7.67 20.22
N ARG A 173 7.29 8.15 21.19
CA ARG A 173 7.28 9.56 21.61
C ARG A 173 7.74 10.52 20.50
N GLU A 174 8.80 10.18 19.78
CA GLU A 174 9.34 11.02 18.70
C GLU A 174 8.34 11.14 17.55
N ALA A 175 7.64 10.05 17.21
CA ALA A 175 6.60 10.04 16.19
C ALA A 175 5.33 10.78 16.63
N GLY A 176 4.93 10.63 17.91
CA GLY A 176 3.79 11.35 18.50
C GLY A 176 4.00 12.86 18.56
N THR A 177 5.19 13.29 19.00
CA THR A 177 5.56 14.71 19.09
C THR A 177 5.51 15.41 17.73
N ARG A 178 5.81 14.67 16.65
CA ARG A 178 5.80 15.18 15.27
C ARG A 178 4.47 14.95 14.54
N GLN A 179 3.46 14.41 15.21
CA GLN A 179 2.14 14.11 14.61
C GLN A 179 2.22 13.17 13.39
N ILE A 180 3.20 12.25 13.39
CA ILE A 180 3.39 11.23 12.34
C ILE A 180 3.18 9.80 12.85
N TYR A 181 2.70 9.65 14.09
CA TYR A 181 2.58 8.36 14.77
C TYR A 181 1.78 7.34 13.97
N HIS A 182 0.64 7.73 13.38
CA HIS A 182 -0.19 6.84 12.56
C HIS A 182 0.54 6.35 11.29
N ARG A 183 1.33 7.22 10.64
CA ARG A 183 2.13 6.85 9.45
C ARG A 183 3.26 5.90 9.84
N TYR A 184 3.93 6.19 10.95
CA TYR A 184 4.96 5.32 11.52
C TYR A 184 4.40 3.94 11.89
N CYS A 185 3.20 3.86 12.48
CA CYS A 185 2.55 2.58 12.76
C CYS A 185 2.27 1.77 11.50
N ILE A 186 1.87 2.41 10.39
CA ILE A 186 1.67 1.72 9.11
C ILE A 186 3.01 1.17 8.59
N GLU A 187 4.06 1.99 8.59
CA GLU A 187 5.41 1.58 8.14
C GLU A 187 5.92 0.39 8.97
N ARG A 188 5.88 0.51 10.30
CA ARG A 188 6.31 -0.54 11.24
C ARG A 188 5.49 -1.82 11.09
N ALA A 189 4.17 -1.71 10.96
CA ALA A 189 3.31 -2.87 10.77
C ALA A 189 3.58 -3.56 9.42
N ALA A 190 3.74 -2.80 8.33
CA ALA A 190 4.02 -3.35 7.02
C ALA A 190 5.37 -4.09 6.99
N ALA A 191 6.40 -3.54 7.64
CA ALA A 191 7.71 -4.19 7.73
C ALA A 191 7.67 -5.48 8.56
N ASN A 192 7.01 -5.48 9.72
CA ASN A 192 6.92 -6.65 10.59
C ASN A 192 6.03 -7.76 10.00
N LEU A 193 5.00 -7.40 9.23
CA LEU A 193 4.09 -8.36 8.61
C LEU A 193 4.56 -8.82 7.22
N ALA A 194 5.61 -8.26 6.64
CA ALA A 194 6.13 -8.75 5.37
C ALA A 194 6.74 -10.15 5.53
N HIS A 195 6.69 -10.99 4.49
CA HIS A 195 7.49 -12.22 4.50
C HIS A 195 8.97 -11.90 4.31
N ILE A 196 9.25 -10.93 3.44
CA ILE A 196 10.60 -10.41 3.20
C ILE A 196 10.57 -8.89 3.36
N PHE A 197 11.43 -8.38 4.23
CA PHE A 197 11.67 -6.95 4.38
C PHE A 197 13.01 -6.57 3.73
N THR A 198 13.01 -5.47 2.99
CA THR A 198 14.20 -4.97 2.29
C THR A 198 14.30 -3.46 2.43
N THR A 199 15.52 -2.95 2.34
CA THR A 199 15.79 -1.52 2.25
C THR A 199 16.75 -1.26 1.11
N VAL A 200 16.76 -0.05 0.57
CA VAL A 200 17.64 0.31 -0.56
C VAL A 200 19.06 0.69 -0.13
N ARG A 201 19.30 0.86 1.18
CA ARG A 201 20.59 1.27 1.74
C ARG A 201 20.89 0.47 3.00
N LEU A 202 22.12 -0.05 3.10
CA LEU A 202 22.58 -0.84 4.25
C LEU A 202 22.37 -0.11 5.58
N ALA A 203 22.65 1.19 5.61
CA ALA A 203 22.39 2.01 6.79
C ALA A 203 20.98 1.75 7.31
N MET A 204 19.93 1.81 6.48
CA MET A 204 18.54 1.69 6.93
C MET A 204 18.15 0.37 7.60
N ILE A 205 18.91 -0.73 7.43
CA ILE A 205 18.59 -2.04 8.04
C ILE A 205 18.74 -1.99 9.58
N ILE A 206 19.60 -1.11 10.10
CA ILE A 206 19.90 -1.01 11.55
C ILE A 206 18.76 -0.32 12.32
N TYR A 207 17.80 0.32 11.63
CA TYR A 207 16.87 1.32 12.20
C TYR A 207 15.42 0.83 12.36
N HIS A 208 15.16 -0.48 12.23
CA HIS A 208 13.79 -1.03 12.23
C HIS A 208 13.51 -2.04 13.36
N PHE A 209 14.47 -2.25 14.27
CA PHE A 209 14.34 -3.11 15.45
C PHE A 209 14.63 -2.34 16.73
#